data_AF-A0A520IRL7-F1
#
_entry.id   AF-A0A520IRL7-F1
#
_cell.length_a   1.000
_cell.length_b   1.000
_cell.length_c   1.000
_cell.angle_alpha   90.00
_cell.angle_beta   90.00
_cell.angle_gamma   90.00
#
_symmetry.space_group_name_H-M   'P 1'
#
loop_
_entity.id
_entity.type
_entity.pdbx_description
1 polymer ?
#
loop_
_entity_poly.entity_id
_entity_poly.type
_entity_poly.pdbx_seq_one_letter_code
_entity_poly.pdbx_strand_id
1 'polypeptide(L)' 'MNQSVYTAIPDTSDLNYWEVKITNEGNQTRTFVPKDKELHHRLKVEQRAEIDARLARNKQQDRHRYGG' A
#
# COMPACT_ATOMS: atom_id res chain seq x y z
N MET A 1 -5.55 -11.47 22.46
CA MET A 1 -4.51 -10.94 21.55
C MET A 1 -5.13 -10.87 20.16
N ASN A 2 -5.72 -9.73 19.79
CA ASN A 2 -6.31 -9.56 18.46
C ASN A 2 -5.21 -9.11 17.52
N GLN A 3 -4.45 -10.07 16.98
CA GLN A 3 -3.54 -9.80 15.88
C GLN A 3 -4.38 -9.50 14.66
N SER A 4 -4.62 -8.23 14.39
CA SER A 4 -5.16 -7.77 13.11
C SER A 4 -4.13 -8.15 12.05
N VAL A 5 -4.32 -9.30 11.40
CA VAL A 5 -3.53 -9.72 10.24
C VAL A 5 -3.99 -8.85 9.08
N TYR A 6 -3.48 -7.62 9.01
CA TYR A 6 -3.71 -6.76 7.87
C TYR A 6 -3.15 -7.48 6.64
N THR A 7 -4.01 -7.77 5.67
CA THR A 7 -3.65 -8.40 4.38
C THR A 7 -3.47 -7.36 3.27
N ALA A 8 -3.82 -6.10 3.53
CA ALA A 8 -3.61 -4.96 2.67
C ALA A 8 -3.39 -3.70 3.51
N ILE A 9 -2.81 -2.65 2.91
CA ILE A 9 -2.65 -1.35 3.57
C ILE A 9 -4.06 -0.75 3.74
N PRO A 10 -4.56 -0.57 4.98
CA PRO A 10 -5.90 -0.04 5.22
C PRO A 10 -5.93 1.49 4.99
N ASP A 11 -7.14 2.04 4.91
CA ASP A 11 -7.36 3.49 4.81
C ASP A 11 -6.77 4.25 6.02
N THR A 12 -6.42 5.52 5.83
CA THR A 12 -5.84 6.38 6.89
C THR A 12 -6.78 6.62 8.07
N SER A 13 -8.05 6.22 7.95
CA SER A 13 -9.03 6.16 9.03
C SER A 13 -8.72 5.07 10.08
N ASP A 14 -7.96 4.03 9.73
CA ASP A 14 -7.65 2.94 10.65
C ASP A 14 -6.51 3.32 11.61
N LEU A 15 -6.87 3.89 12.76
CA LEU A 15 -5.92 4.35 13.77
C LEU A 15 -5.20 3.20 14.51
N ASN A 16 -5.58 1.93 14.27
CA ASN A 16 -4.82 0.78 14.76
C ASN A 16 -3.59 0.51 13.90
N TYR A 17 -3.67 0.84 12.60
CA TYR A 17 -2.55 0.76 11.67
C TYR A 17 -1.78 2.07 11.54
N TRP A 18 -2.49 3.20 11.49
CA TRP A 18 -1.93 4.54 11.29
C TRP A 18 -1.75 5.28 12.63
N GLU A 19 -0.62 5.96 12.75
CA GLU A 19 -0.30 6.92 13.79
C GLU A 19 -0.36 8.33 13.20
N VAL A 20 -1.11 9.21 13.85
CA VAL A 20 -1.24 10.61 13.43
C VAL A 20 -0.20 11.45 14.12
N LYS A 21 0.76 11.96 13.36
CA LYS A 21 1.74 12.95 13.83
C LYS A 21 1.29 14.34 13.44
N ILE A 22 1.05 15.17 14.45
CA ILE A 22 0.74 16.59 14.27
C ILE A 22 2.04 17.35 14.50
N THR A 23 2.61 17.92 13.45
CA THR A 23 3.79 18.78 13.58
C THR A 23 3.31 20.22 13.66
N ASN A 24 3.74 20.95 14.69
CA ASN A 24 3.24 22.29 14.99
C ASN A 24 4.41 23.27 15.02
N GLU A 25 4.59 24.01 13.92
CA GLU A 25 5.48 25.19 13.90
C GLU A 25 4.90 26.36 13.06
N GLY A 26 3.63 26.31 12.66
CA GLY A 26 2.97 27.43 11.98
C GLY A 26 1.83 27.04 11.04
N ASN A 27 1.84 25.81 10.51
CA ASN A 27 0.73 25.23 9.77
C ASN A 27 0.49 23.81 10.30
N GLN A 28 -0.70 23.55 10.87
CA GLN A 28 -1.05 22.23 11.38
C GLN A 28 -1.05 21.22 10.24
N THR A 29 0.07 20.50 10.10
CA THR A 29 0.18 19.40 9.13
C THR A 29 -0.03 18.10 9.88
N ARG A 30 -1.12 17.40 9.53
CA ARG A 30 -1.40 16.06 10.02
C ARG A 30 -0.75 15.05 9.08
N THR A 31 0.26 14.36 9.57
CA THR A 31 0.94 13.30 8.85
C THR A 31 0.49 11.95 9.38
N PHE A 32 0.05 11.05 8.50
CA PHE A 32 -0.31 9.69 8.87
C PHE A 32 0.89 8.79 8.59
N VAL A 33 1.45 8.20 9.64
CA VAL A 33 2.59 7.28 9.54
C VAL A 33 2.16 5.90 10.01
N PRO A 34 2.55 4.81 9.35
CA PRO A 34 2.20 3.47 9.82
C PRO A 34 2.91 3.20 11.16
N LYS A 35 2.17 2.67 12.13
CA LYS A 35 2.71 2.25 13.43
C LYS A 35 3.76 1.16 13.25
N ASP A 36 3.46 0.20 12.38
CA ASP A 36 4.36 -0.90 12.05
C ASP A 36 4.90 -0.72 10.62
N LYS A 37 6.12 -0.17 10.54
CA LYS A 37 6.79 0.09 9.26
C LYS A 37 7.13 -1.20 8.51
N GLU A 38 7.41 -2.28 9.23
CA GLU A 38 7.78 -3.56 8.64
C GLU A 38 6.56 -4.21 7.99
N LEU A 39 5.44 -4.24 8.71
CA LEU A 39 4.16 -4.67 8.16
C LEU A 39 3.75 -3.83 6.96
N HIS A 40 3.90 -2.50 7.03
CA HIS A 40 3.62 -1.62 5.90
C HIS A 40 4.49 -1.91 4.68
N HIS A 41 5.78 -2.19 4.90
CA HIS A 41 6.68 -2.56 3.83
C HIS A 41 6.26 -3.87 3.16
N ARG A 42 5.97 -4.92 3.96
CA ARG A 42 5.54 -6.23 3.44
C ARG A 42 4.29 -6.09 2.56
N LEU A 43 3.26 -5.41 3.09
CA LEU A 43 1.99 -5.20 2.37
C LEU A 43 2.17 -4.39 1.07
N LYS A 44 3.08 -3.41 1.07
CA LYS A 44 3.41 -2.63 -0.12
C LYS A 44 4.09 -3.49 -1.18
N VAL A 45 5.02 -4.36 -0.77
CA VAL A 45 5.72 -5.27 -1.67
C VAL A 45 4.75 -6.29 -2.27
N GLU A 46 3.88 -6.88 -1.45
CA GLU A 46 2.87 -7.84 -1.90
C GLU A 46 1.91 -7.21 -2.92
N GLN A 47 1.37 -6.01 -2.63
CA GLN A 47 0.54 -5.28 -3.60
C GLN A 47 1.29 -4.98 -4.89
N ARG A 48 2.55 -4.55 -4.79
CA ARG A 48 3.34 -4.23 -5.98
C ARG A 48 3.60 -5.48 -6.82
N ALA A 49 3.87 -6.62 -6.20
CA ALA A 49 4.05 -7.90 -6.88
C ALA A 49 2.76 -8.34 -7.59
N GLU A 50 1.60 -8.17 -6.96
CA GLU A 50 0.31 -8.48 -7.59
C GLU A 50 0.03 -7.58 -8.81
N ILE A 51 0.27 -6.28 -8.67
CA ILE A 51 0.12 -5.31 -9.77
C ILE A 51 1.07 -5.66 -10.92
N ASP A 52 2.34 -5.95 -10.62
CA ASP A 52 3.34 -6.31 -11.63
C ASP A 52 2.97 -7.61 -12.35
N ALA A 53 2.55 -8.64 -11.62
CA ALA A 53 2.06 -9.90 -12.19
C ALA A 53 0.84 -9.68 -13.10
N ARG A 54 -0.09 -8.80 -12.70
CA ARG A 54 -1.27 -8.44 -13.51
C ARG A 54 -0.87 -7.64 -14.76
N LEU A 55 0.09 -6.72 -14.66
CA LEU A 55 0.62 -5.97 -15.80
C LEU A 55 1.39 -6.87 -16.78
N ALA A 56 2.19 -7.81 -16.27
CA ALA A 56 2.93 -8.78 -17.08
C ALA A 56 1.99 -9.63 -17.95
N ARG A 57 0.85 -10.07 -17.40
CA ARG A 57 -0.17 -10.82 -18.14
C ARG A 57 -0.81 -9.98 -19.26
N ASN A 58 -1.12 -8.71 -19.01
CA ASN A 58 -1.70 -7.83 -20.03
C ASN A 58 -0.72 -7.52 -21.17
N LYS A 59 0.59 -7.40 -20.87
CA LYS A 59 1.61 -7.09 -21.88
C LYS A 59 1.84 -8.23 -22.88
N GLN A 60 1.54 -9.47 -22.49
CA GLN A 60 1.62 -10.64 -23.38
C GLN A 60 0.43 -10.70 -24.34
N GLN A 61 -0.73 -10.17 -23.93
CA GLN A 61 -1.95 -10.16 -24.74
C GLN A 61 -1.92 -9.09 -25.84
N ASP A 62 -1.26 -7.96 -25.60
CA ASP A 62 -1.11 -6.86 -26.57
C ASP A 62 -0.21 -7.23 -27.77
N ARG A 63 0.87 -8.00 -27.53
CA ARG A 63 1.74 -8.50 -28.60
C ARG A 63 1.07 -9.50 -29.55
N HIS A 64 0.02 -10.18 -29.09
CA HIS A 64 -0.73 -11.12 -29.94
C HIS A 64 -1.78 -10.44 -30.82
N ARG A 65 -2.03 -9.12 -30.65
CA ARG A 65 -3.09 -8.40 -31.36
C ARG A 65 -2.61 -7.63 -32.59
N TYR A 66 -1.30 -7.42 -32.75
CA TYR A 66 -0.69 -6.64 -33.85
C TYR A 66 0.39 -7.43 -34.63
N GLY A 67 0.26 -8.76 -34.70
CA GLY A 67 1.15 -9.62 -35.49
C GLY A 67 0.33 -10.65 -36.25
N GLY A 68 -0.29 -10.23 -37.35
CA GLY A 68 -0.99 -11.08 -38.32
C GLY A 68 -0.82 -10.48 -39.70
#